data_AF-A0A944GKE2-F1
#
_entry.id   AF-A0A944GKE2-F1
#
_cell.length_a   1.000
_cell.length_b   1.000
_cell.length_c   1.000
_cell.angle_alpha   90.00
_cell.angle_beta   90.00
_cell.angle_gamma   90.00
#
_symmetry.space_group_name_H-M   'P 1'
#
loop_
_entity.id
_entity.type
_entity.pdbx_description
1 polymer ?
#
loop_
_entity_poly.entity_id
_entity_poly.type
_entity_poly.pdbx_seq_one_letter_code
_entity_poly.pdbx_strand_id
1 'polypeptide(L)'
;MQQLIEILRREKCSLVVKNHDIVTTYSKPGVRDLEYLLDHDPEMLHGATIADKVIGKAAAAMVVVGGVKELFAEVMSTKAIPFLEEAGIAYTYGTLVDTIKEEGDRCQLEKITAPATTPEETVALLRTHFEEKKREREVRN
;
A
#
# COMPACT_ATOMS: atom_id res chain seq x y z
N MET A 1 1.33 17.07 4.15
CA MET A 1 1.88 16.36 2.98
C MET A 1 3.36 16.65 2.67
N GLN A 2 3.78 17.89 2.34
CA GLN A 2 5.15 18.18 1.85
C GLN A 2 6.29 17.57 2.67
N GLN A 3 6.23 17.68 4.00
CA GLN A 3 7.22 17.08 4.91
C GLN A 3 7.40 15.56 4.68
N LEU A 4 6.31 14.81 4.45
CA LEU A 4 6.38 13.35 4.26
C LEU A 4 7.02 13.01 2.91
N ILE A 5 6.74 13.80 1.86
CA ILE A 5 7.35 13.64 0.54
C ILE A 5 8.86 13.87 0.62
N GLU A 6 9.29 14.88 1.36
CA GLU A 6 10.72 15.16 1.58
C GLU A 6 11.41 14.02 2.33
N ILE A 7 10.78 13.49 3.38
CA ILE A 7 11.30 12.34 4.14
C ILE A 7 11.41 11.11 3.24
N LEU A 8 10.33 10.77 2.50
CA LEU A 8 10.29 9.63 1.60
C LEU A 8 11.47 9.65 0.61
N ARG A 9 11.73 10.80 0.00
CA ARG A 9 12.81 10.99 -0.98
C ARG A 9 14.19 11.02 -0.35
N ARG A 10 14.35 11.74 0.78
CA ARG A 10 15.64 11.92 1.46
C ARG A 10 16.13 10.62 2.09
N GLU A 11 15.24 9.91 2.77
CA GLU A 11 15.56 8.70 3.53
C GLU A 11 15.48 7.44 2.66
N LYS A 12 14.99 7.57 1.41
CA LYS A 12 14.85 6.49 0.43
C LYS A 12 14.05 5.30 0.98
N CYS A 13 13.10 5.59 1.86
CA CYS A 13 12.20 4.60 2.43
C CYS A 13 11.04 4.30 1.45
N SER A 14 10.25 3.26 1.71
CA SER A 14 9.11 2.89 0.85
C SER A 14 7.80 3.55 1.28
N LEU A 15 7.65 3.81 2.58
CA LEU A 15 6.44 4.37 3.17
C LEU A 15 6.81 5.33 4.32
N VAL A 16 6.10 6.44 4.42
CA VAL A 16 6.13 7.37 5.55
C VAL A 16 4.70 7.51 6.05
N VAL A 17 4.46 7.24 7.32
CA VAL A 17 3.15 7.40 7.96
C VAL A 17 3.24 8.53 8.97
N LYS A 18 2.38 9.52 8.83
CA LYS A 18 2.13 10.52 9.87
C LYS A 18 0.78 10.27 10.49
N ASN A 19 0.79 9.92 11.77
CA ASN A 19 -0.42 9.86 12.57
C ASN A 19 -0.27 10.79 13.78
N HIS A 20 -1.24 11.68 13.97
CA HIS A 20 -1.13 12.81 14.89
C HIS A 20 0.16 13.62 14.63
N ASP A 21 1.03 13.74 15.65
CA ASP A 21 2.32 14.45 15.57
C ASP A 21 3.53 13.52 15.38
N ILE A 22 3.29 12.21 15.23
CA ILE A 22 4.33 11.20 15.07
C ILE A 22 4.50 10.89 13.58
N VAL A 23 5.75 10.91 13.13
CA VAL A 23 6.15 10.50 11.78
C VAL A 23 7.03 9.26 11.89
N THR A 24 6.61 8.18 11.22
CA THR A 24 7.32 6.90 11.21
C THR A 24 7.60 6.47 9.78
N THR A 25 8.80 5.97 9.54
CA THR A 25 9.28 5.54 8.22
C THR A 25 9.39 4.02 8.15
N TYR A 26 9.04 3.45 6.99
CA TYR A 26 9.11 2.03 6.72
C TYR A 26 9.79 1.76 5.38
N SER A 27 10.46 0.61 5.25
CA SER A 27 11.37 0.32 4.13
C SER A 27 11.31 -1.13 3.63
N LYS A 28 10.33 -1.94 4.06
CA LYS A 28 10.15 -3.29 3.55
C LYS A 28 9.67 -3.23 2.09
N PRO A 29 10.03 -4.24 1.28
CA PRO A 29 9.64 -4.27 -0.13
C PRO A 29 8.17 -4.59 -0.33
N GLY A 30 7.60 -4.06 -1.42
CA GLY A 30 6.21 -4.28 -1.79
C GLY A 30 5.25 -3.71 -0.74
N VAL A 31 4.15 -4.43 -0.49
CA VAL A 31 3.10 -4.01 0.45
C VAL A 31 3.32 -4.47 1.90
N ARG A 32 4.50 -5.02 2.22
CA ARG A 32 4.77 -5.71 3.49
C ARG A 32 4.63 -4.82 4.73
N ASP A 33 4.92 -3.54 4.62
CA ASP A 33 4.73 -2.62 5.74
C ASP A 33 3.25 -2.30 5.96
N LEU A 34 2.48 -2.08 4.89
CA LEU A 34 1.02 -1.91 4.99
C LEU A 34 0.34 -3.17 5.53
N GLU A 35 0.73 -4.35 5.05
CA GLU A 35 0.27 -5.64 5.58
C GLU A 35 0.56 -5.76 7.07
N TYR A 36 1.81 -5.52 7.48
CA TYR A 36 2.21 -5.60 8.88
C TYR A 36 1.40 -4.65 9.77
N LEU A 37 1.24 -3.40 9.33
CA LEU A 37 0.48 -2.39 10.06
C LEU A 37 -0.98 -2.76 10.19
N LEU A 38 -1.63 -3.24 9.11
CA LEU A 38 -3.02 -3.69 9.19
C LEU A 38 -3.24 -4.81 10.20
N ASP A 39 -2.30 -5.74 10.31
CA ASP A 39 -2.46 -6.91 11.17
C ASP A 39 -2.01 -6.68 12.62
N HIS A 40 -1.03 -5.80 12.85
CA HIS A 40 -0.37 -5.65 14.16
C HIS A 40 -0.51 -4.27 14.79
N ASP A 41 -0.76 -3.23 13.98
CA ASP A 41 -0.86 -1.84 14.45
C ASP A 41 -1.84 -1.01 13.57
N PRO A 42 -3.12 -1.41 13.49
CA PRO A 42 -4.07 -0.76 12.57
C PRO A 42 -4.37 0.69 12.96
N GLU A 43 -4.24 1.02 14.25
CA GLU A 43 -4.38 2.39 14.77
C GLU A 43 -3.34 3.33 14.17
N MET A 44 -2.16 2.84 13.79
CA MET A 44 -1.13 3.64 13.12
C MET A 44 -1.60 4.14 11.74
N LEU A 45 -2.47 3.39 11.05
CA LEU A 45 -3.04 3.77 9.75
C LEU A 45 -4.32 4.59 9.87
N HIS A 46 -5.12 4.34 10.90
CA HIS A 46 -6.42 4.99 11.06
C HIS A 46 -6.27 6.51 11.21
N GLY A 47 -6.90 7.26 10.31
CA GLY A 47 -6.82 8.73 10.27
C GLY A 47 -5.45 9.30 9.89
N ALA A 48 -4.52 8.45 9.45
CA ALA A 48 -3.16 8.85 9.11
C ALA A 48 -3.09 9.56 7.76
N THR A 49 -2.08 10.41 7.60
CA THR A 49 -1.62 10.90 6.29
C THR A 49 -0.36 10.11 5.92
N ILE A 50 -0.28 9.56 4.72
CA ILE A 50 0.87 8.76 4.29
C ILE A 50 1.55 9.32 3.04
N ALA A 51 2.82 9.00 2.85
CA ALA A 51 3.51 9.12 1.57
C ALA A 51 4.15 7.77 1.24
N ASP A 52 3.82 7.21 0.09
CA ASP A 52 4.30 5.91 -0.35
C ASP A 52 5.00 6.05 -1.72
N LYS A 53 6.01 5.22 -1.95
CA LYS A 53 6.74 5.20 -3.21
C LYS A 53 5.86 4.70 -4.37
N VAL A 54 5.05 3.65 -4.15
CA VAL A 54 4.27 3.01 -5.21
C VAL A 54 2.91 2.55 -4.69
N ILE A 55 1.84 3.21 -5.14
CA ILE A 55 0.46 2.80 -4.85
C ILE A 55 -0.17 2.13 -6.08
N GLY A 56 -0.25 0.80 -6.03
CA GLY A 56 -1.10 -0.01 -6.91
C GLY A 56 -2.42 -0.41 -6.24
N LYS A 57 -3.27 -1.18 -6.95
CA LYS A 57 -4.56 -1.66 -6.43
C LYS A 57 -4.46 -2.36 -5.06
N ALA A 58 -3.46 -3.23 -4.89
CA ALA A 58 -3.22 -3.95 -3.64
C ALA A 58 -2.92 -3.01 -2.47
N ALA A 59 -2.02 -2.04 -2.67
CA ALA A 59 -1.68 -1.04 -1.65
C ALA A 59 -2.88 -0.12 -1.36
N ALA A 60 -3.60 0.32 -2.40
CA ALA A 60 -4.81 1.15 -2.25
C ALA A 60 -5.87 0.45 -1.39
N ALA A 61 -6.09 -0.85 -1.61
CA ALA A 61 -7.01 -1.63 -0.78
C ALA A 61 -6.60 -1.63 0.70
N MET A 62 -5.31 -1.83 0.98
CA MET A 62 -4.80 -1.81 2.35
C MET A 62 -4.91 -0.43 3.00
N VAL A 63 -4.65 0.63 2.25
CA VAL A 63 -4.83 2.02 2.67
C VAL A 63 -6.28 2.31 3.04
N VAL A 64 -7.23 1.82 2.22
CA VAL A 64 -8.67 1.97 2.47
C VAL A 64 -9.10 1.20 3.71
N VAL A 65 -8.78 -0.10 3.78
CA VAL A 65 -9.10 -0.94 4.95
C VAL A 65 -8.46 -0.40 6.23
N GLY A 66 -7.28 0.21 6.12
CA GLY A 66 -6.57 0.85 7.24
C GLY A 66 -7.15 2.19 7.68
N GLY A 67 -8.12 2.76 6.96
CA GLY A 67 -8.76 4.02 7.32
C GLY A 67 -7.85 5.25 7.18
N VAL A 68 -6.90 5.23 6.26
CA VAL A 68 -6.04 6.38 5.94
C VAL A 68 -6.88 7.53 5.38
N LYS A 69 -6.64 8.77 5.84
CA LYS A 69 -7.42 9.94 5.37
C LYS A 69 -6.84 10.61 4.13
N GLU A 70 -5.53 10.54 3.95
CA GLU A 70 -4.81 11.28 2.91
C GLU A 70 -3.54 10.52 2.50
N LEU A 71 -3.22 10.46 1.21
CA LEU A 71 -1.97 9.89 0.73
C LEU A 71 -1.28 10.69 -0.37
N PHE A 72 0.03 10.55 -0.45
CA PHE A 72 0.82 10.83 -1.64
C PHE A 72 1.42 9.53 -2.17
N ALA A 73 1.42 9.35 -3.49
CA ALA A 73 2.14 8.27 -4.16
C ALA A 73 3.18 8.85 -5.13
N GLU A 74 4.45 8.46 -5.01
CA GLU A 74 5.44 8.88 -6.02
C GLU A 74 5.09 8.31 -7.40
N VAL A 75 4.67 7.04 -7.45
CA VAL A 75 4.04 6.40 -8.60
C VAL A 75 2.69 5.81 -8.19
N MET A 76 1.63 6.16 -8.92
CA MET A 76 0.28 5.63 -8.71
C MET A 76 -0.18 4.85 -9.95
N SER A 77 -0.85 3.72 -9.76
CA SER A 77 -1.57 3.06 -10.84
C SER A 77 -2.99 3.59 -10.97
N THR A 78 -3.50 3.74 -12.19
CA THR A 78 -4.93 4.06 -12.46
C THR A 78 -5.89 3.08 -11.77
N LYS A 79 -5.47 1.84 -11.51
CA LYS A 79 -6.27 0.83 -10.80
C LYS A 79 -6.44 1.11 -9.30
N ALA A 80 -5.64 1.99 -8.72
CA ALA A 80 -5.80 2.42 -7.33
C ALA A 80 -6.93 3.45 -7.17
N ILE A 81 -7.14 4.29 -8.19
CA ILE A 81 -8.03 5.46 -8.12
C ILE A 81 -9.46 5.09 -7.69
N PRO A 82 -10.14 4.08 -8.27
CA PRO A 82 -11.51 3.76 -7.87
C PRO A 82 -11.65 3.46 -6.38
N PHE A 83 -10.67 2.77 -5.79
CA PHE A 83 -10.69 2.41 -4.38
C PHE A 83 -10.52 3.64 -3.48
N LEU A 84 -9.66 4.58 -3.90
CA LEU A 84 -9.43 5.82 -3.15
C LEU A 84 -10.62 6.78 -3.23
N GLU A 85 -11.21 6.92 -4.43
CA GLU A 85 -12.35 7.80 -4.67
C GLU A 85 -13.61 7.30 -3.97
N GLU A 86 -13.92 6.01 -4.07
CA GLU A 86 -15.07 5.39 -3.41
C GLU A 86 -14.97 5.50 -1.88
N ALA A 87 -13.75 5.38 -1.33
CA ALA A 87 -13.50 5.53 0.10
C ALA A 87 -13.37 6.99 0.57
N GLY A 88 -13.40 7.97 -0.35
CA GLY A 88 -13.25 9.39 -0.01
C GLY A 88 -11.86 9.78 0.50
N ILE A 89 -10.81 9.04 0.13
CA ILE A 89 -9.43 9.30 0.55
C ILE A 89 -8.84 10.40 -0.33
N ALA A 90 -8.34 11.47 0.28
CA ALA A 90 -7.63 12.50 -0.45
C ALA A 90 -6.29 11.96 -0.97
N TYR A 91 -6.00 12.14 -2.26
CA TYR A 91 -4.77 11.62 -2.85
C TYR A 91 -4.07 12.62 -3.76
N THR A 92 -2.75 12.53 -3.79
CA THR A 92 -1.89 13.20 -4.76
C THR A 92 -0.86 12.22 -5.30
N TYR A 93 -0.34 12.47 -6.50
CA TYR A 93 0.66 11.59 -7.10
C TYR A 93 1.73 12.37 -7.86
N GLY A 94 2.92 11.77 -7.96
CA GLY A 94 3.99 12.26 -8.83
C GLY A 94 3.76 11.81 -10.28
N THR A 95 3.70 10.50 -10.50
CA THR A 95 3.48 9.89 -11.82
C THR A 95 2.27 8.96 -11.77
N LEU A 96 1.40 9.05 -12.78
CA LEU A 96 0.29 8.13 -12.98
C LEU A 96 0.62 7.15 -14.10
N VAL A 97 0.39 5.85 -13.86
CA VAL A 97 0.65 4.78 -14.84
C VAL A 97 -0.54 3.82 -14.94
N ASP A 98 -0.70 3.15 -16.07
CA ASP A 98 -1.80 2.18 -16.22
C ASP A 98 -1.64 0.94 -15.34
N THR A 99 -0.40 0.49 -15.13
CA THR A 99 -0.09 -0.76 -14.42
C THR A 99 1.28 -0.66 -13.77
N ILE A 100 1.39 -1.14 -12.52
CA ILE A 100 2.67 -1.26 -11.83
C ILE A 100 3.44 -2.45 -12.40
N LYS A 101 4.65 -2.20 -12.91
CA LYS A 101 5.57 -3.23 -13.40
C LYS A 101 6.64 -3.51 -12.36
N GLU A 102 6.84 -4.78 -12.04
CA GLU A 102 8.08 -5.27 -11.42
C GLU A 102 9.07 -5.66 -12.55
N GLU A 103 10.36 -5.83 -12.25
CA GLU A 103 11.33 -6.35 -13.22
C GLU A 103 10.89 -7.75 -13.69
N GLY A 104 10.21 -7.80 -14.85
CA GLY A 104 9.56 -9.01 -15.35
C GLY A 104 8.06 -8.81 -15.57
N ASP A 105 7.73 -8.11 -16.65
CA ASP A 105 6.44 -7.99 -17.34
C ASP A 105 5.18 -7.54 -16.56
N ARG A 106 4.96 -7.88 -15.28
CA ARG A 106 3.80 -7.45 -14.45
C ARG A 106 3.94 -7.85 -12.97
N CYS A 107 3.56 -6.96 -12.04
CA CYS A 107 3.52 -7.26 -10.59
C CYS A 107 2.59 -8.44 -10.27
N GLN A 108 3.07 -9.41 -9.47
CA GLN A 108 2.28 -10.61 -9.11
C GLN A 108 1.00 -10.28 -8.33
N LEU A 109 1.06 -9.28 -7.44
CA LEU A 109 -0.09 -8.87 -6.63
C LEU A 109 -1.24 -8.35 -7.49
N GLU A 110 -0.92 -7.76 -8.65
CA GLU A 110 -1.94 -7.31 -9.60
C GLU A 110 -2.74 -8.48 -10.21
N LYS A 111 -2.10 -9.63 -10.43
CA LYS A 111 -2.78 -10.84 -10.92
C LYS A 111 -3.68 -11.44 -9.84
N ILE A 112 -3.17 -11.50 -8.60
CA ILE A 112 -3.90 -12.05 -7.45
C ILE A 112 -5.15 -11.23 -7.15
N THR A 113 -5.05 -9.90 -7.25
CA THR A 113 -6.12 -8.96 -6.91
C THR A 113 -7.03 -8.61 -8.10
N ALA A 114 -6.78 -9.17 -9.29
CA ALA A 114 -7.59 -8.95 -10.48
C ALA A 114 -9.09 -9.26 -10.29
N PRO A 115 -9.50 -10.37 -9.64
CA PRO A 115 -10.92 -10.70 -9.52
C PRO A 115 -11.67 -9.92 -8.43
N ALA A 116 -10.97 -9.32 -7.45
CA ALA A 116 -11.61 -8.56 -6.38
C ALA A 116 -12.17 -7.24 -6.89
N THR A 117 -13.38 -6.86 -6.46
CA THR A 117 -13.99 -5.57 -6.81
C THR A 117 -13.99 -4.60 -5.64
N THR A 118 -13.84 -5.09 -4.40
CA THR A 118 -13.77 -4.26 -3.20
C THR A 118 -12.38 -4.25 -2.56
N PRO A 119 -12.07 -3.21 -1.74
CA PRO A 119 -10.87 -3.19 -0.90
C PRO A 119 -10.77 -4.41 0.04
N GLU A 120 -11.87 -4.80 0.67
CA GLU A 120 -11.92 -5.89 1.64
C GLU A 120 -11.65 -7.25 0.97
N GLU A 121 -12.26 -7.51 -0.19
CA GLU A 121 -11.97 -8.70 -1.00
C GLU A 121 -10.51 -8.73 -1.44
N THR A 122 -9.98 -7.57 -1.83
CA THR A 122 -8.59 -7.43 -2.25
C THR A 122 -7.64 -7.79 -1.11
N VAL A 123 -7.88 -7.27 0.10
CA VAL A 123 -7.08 -7.59 1.29
C VAL A 123 -7.22 -9.05 1.68
N ALA A 124 -8.42 -9.64 1.57
CA ALA A 124 -8.64 -11.06 1.85
C ALA A 124 -7.81 -11.96 0.93
N LEU A 125 -7.83 -11.70 -0.39
CA LEU A 125 -7.02 -12.45 -1.36
C LEU A 125 -5.51 -12.32 -1.09
N LEU A 126 -5.05 -11.12 -0.70
CA LEU A 126 -3.65 -10.87 -0.37
C LEU A 126 -3.23 -11.66 0.88
N ARG A 127 -4.05 -11.65 1.94
CA ARG A 127 -3.78 -12.43 3.16
C ARG A 127 -3.67 -13.92 2.87
N THR A 128 -4.63 -14.49 2.12
CA THR A 128 -4.56 -15.90 1.70
C THR A 128 -3.25 -16.20 0.97
N HIS A 129 -2.87 -15.34 0.02
CA HIS A 129 -1.64 -15.52 -0.74
C HIS A 129 -0.37 -15.45 0.15
N PHE A 130 -0.31 -14.50 1.08
CA PHE A 130 0.84 -14.35 1.98
C PHE A 130 0.97 -15.51 2.96
N GLU A 131 -0.14 -16.03 3.47
CA GLU A 131 -0.17 -17.24 4.30
C GLU A 131 0.34 -18.47 3.55
N GLU A 132 -0.13 -18.70 2.31
CA GLU A 132 0.35 -19.79 1.46
C GLU A 132 1.86 -19.69 1.24
N LYS A 133 2.36 -18.49 0.90
CA LYS A 133 3.79 -18.25 0.69
C LYS A 133 4.61 -18.44 1.97
N LYS A 134 4.05 -18.16 3.15
CA LYS A 134 4.70 -18.41 4.44
C LYS A 134 4.83 -19.91 4.70
N ARG A 135 3.74 -20.67 4.51
CA ARG A 135 3.72 -22.14 4.67
C ARG A 135 4.70 -22.83 3.71
N GLU A 136 4.76 -22.41 2.45
CA GLU A 136 5.71 -22.95 1.46
C GLU A 136 7.18 -22.78 1.87
N ARG A 137 7.51 -21.70 2.60
CA ARG A 137 8.86 -21.43 3.09
C ARG A 137 9.18 -22.24 4.34
N GLU A 138 8.20 -22.42 5.22
CA GLU A 138 8.34 -23.23 6.45
C GLU A 138 8.52 -24.72 6.13
N VAL A 139 7.83 -25.25 5.12
CA VAL A 139 7.99 -26.66 4.69
C VAL A 139 9.33 -26.91 3.98
N ARG A 140 9.99 -25.87 3.48
CA ARG A 140 11.26 -25.97 2.75
C ARG A 140 12.49 -25.85 3.65
N ASN A 141 12.32 -25.37 4.88
CA ASN A 141 13.37 -25.21 5.89
C ASN A 141 13.36 -26.38 6.88
#